data_AF-A0A1D2NIY6-F1
#
_entry.id   AF-A0A1D2NIY6-F1
#
_cell.length_a   1.000
_cell.length_b   1.000
_cell.length_c   1.000
_cell.angle_alpha   90.00
_cell.angle_beta   90.00
_cell.angle_gamma   90.00
#
_symmetry.space_group_name_H-M   'P 1'
#
loop_
_entity.id
_entity.type
_entity.pdbx_description
1 polymer ?
#
loop_
_entity_poly.entity_id
_entity_poly.type
_entity_poly.pdbx_seq_one_letter_code
_entity_poly.pdbx_strand_id
1 'polypeptide(L)'
;MVFQKMDRSSVFVVLAIVLAVHTMMAHSLDEALKKECLKISKRTLKVMLKSFNACNDKLKLHHVSGEEYQKKVGCVVKCVMQTMNLLDDKEMITSDTLKASVEANIPAEFVPPAHEILMKCVNEQKLDPKDENCKSYLDMGTCMQGAVAEACGELPMM
;
A
#
# COMPACT_ATOMS: atom_id res chain seq x y z
N MET A 1 -5.05 -32.80 -49.20
CA MET A 1 -5.00 -32.28 -47.82
C MET A 1 -4.19 -33.25 -46.98
N VAL A 2 -2.95 -32.89 -46.65
CA VAL A 2 -2.06 -33.74 -45.85
C VAL A 2 -2.17 -33.25 -44.39
N PHE A 3 -3.07 -33.85 -43.62
CA PHE A 3 -3.02 -33.74 -42.16
C PHE A 3 -1.97 -34.74 -41.68
N GLN A 4 -0.74 -34.26 -41.45
CA GLN A 4 0.30 -35.06 -40.81
C GLN A 4 -0.19 -35.52 -39.44
N LYS A 5 -0.01 -36.82 -39.19
CA LYS A 5 -0.34 -37.49 -37.92
C LYS A 5 0.67 -36.99 -36.88
N MET A 6 0.28 -35.97 -36.12
CA MET A 6 1.14 -35.39 -35.10
C MET A 6 1.29 -36.39 -33.96
N ASP A 7 2.52 -36.92 -33.78
CA ASP A 7 2.79 -37.94 -32.78
C ASP A 7 2.47 -37.45 -31.37
N ARG A 8 1.94 -38.35 -30.55
CA ARG A 8 1.48 -38.03 -29.18
C ARG A 8 2.60 -37.39 -28.35
N SER A 9 3.86 -37.80 -28.59
CA SER A 9 5.06 -37.23 -28.00
C SER A 9 5.32 -35.77 -28.42
N SER A 10 5.02 -35.40 -29.67
CA SER A 10 5.20 -34.03 -30.19
C SER A 10 4.21 -33.04 -29.57
N VAL A 11 2.99 -33.51 -29.22
CA VAL A 11 1.98 -32.69 -28.53
C VAL A 11 2.47 -32.28 -27.13
N PHE A 12 3.08 -33.21 -26.37
CA PHE A 12 3.59 -32.92 -25.03
C PHE A 12 4.74 -31.91 -25.04
N VAL A 13 5.64 -32.00 -26.03
CA VAL A 13 6.76 -31.06 -26.17
C VAL A 13 6.25 -29.65 -26.47
N VAL A 14 5.29 -29.51 -27.39
CA VAL A 14 4.68 -28.21 -27.69
C VAL A 14 3.95 -27.63 -26.47
N LEU A 15 3.21 -28.46 -25.72
CA LEU A 15 2.52 -28.01 -24.51
C LEU A 15 3.49 -27.54 -23.42
N ALA A 16 4.60 -28.26 -23.21
CA ALA A 16 5.62 -27.90 -22.24
C ALA A 16 6.32 -26.57 -22.60
N ILE A 17 6.60 -26.35 -23.89
CA ILE A 17 7.17 -25.09 -24.38
C ILE A 17 6.19 -23.94 -24.18
N VAL A 18 4.91 -24.13 -24.52
CA VAL A 18 3.86 -23.11 -24.32
C VAL A 18 3.73 -22.77 -22.83
N LEU A 19 3.69 -23.77 -21.94
CA LEU A 19 3.65 -23.54 -20.49
C LEU A 19 4.89 -22.81 -19.99
N ALA A 20 6.09 -23.19 -20.44
CA ALA A 20 7.34 -22.52 -20.07
C ALA A 20 7.38 -21.06 -20.54
N VAL A 21 6.89 -20.76 -21.75
CA VAL A 21 6.80 -19.39 -22.26
C VAL A 21 5.78 -18.56 -21.44
N HIS A 22 4.64 -19.15 -21.07
CA HIS A 22 3.64 -18.47 -20.24
C HIS A 22 4.17 -18.18 -18.83
N THR A 23 4.88 -19.12 -18.20
CA THR A 23 5.46 -18.90 -16.86
C THR A 23 6.59 -17.88 -16.88
N MET A 24 7.45 -17.89 -17.90
CA MET A 24 8.50 -16.88 -18.08
C MET A 24 7.94 -15.48 -18.29
N MET A 25 6.89 -15.33 -19.11
CA MET A 25 6.22 -14.04 -19.31
C MET A 25 5.56 -13.55 -18.02
N ALA A 26 4.84 -14.41 -17.29
CA ALA A 26 4.24 -14.06 -16.01
C ALA A 26 5.26 -13.57 -14.98
N HIS A 27 6.42 -14.24 -14.88
CA HIS A 27 7.49 -13.84 -13.96
C HIS A 27 8.11 -12.47 -14.33
N SER A 28 8.30 -12.21 -15.63
CA SER A 28 8.86 -10.93 -16.09
C SER A 28 7.91 -9.74 -15.87
N LEU A 29 6.59 -9.98 -15.99
CA LEU A 29 5.55 -9.01 -15.67
C LEU A 29 5.50 -8.73 -14.16
N ASP A 30 5.62 -9.76 -13.33
CA ASP A 30 5.62 -9.65 -11.87
C ASP A 30 6.79 -8.79 -11.36
N GLU A 31 8.00 -9.04 -11.85
CA GLU A 31 9.19 -8.26 -11.47
C GLU A 31 9.14 -6.80 -11.94
N ALA A 32 8.64 -6.54 -13.15
CA ALA A 32 8.47 -5.18 -13.66
C ALA A 32 7.41 -4.40 -12.86
N LEU A 33 6.29 -5.06 -12.54
CA LEU A 33 5.21 -4.50 -11.72
C LEU A 33 5.72 -4.19 -10.31
N LYS A 34 6.45 -5.11 -9.68
CA LYS A 34 7.04 -4.95 -8.35
C LYS A 34 8.04 -3.79 -8.30
N LYS A 35 8.86 -3.63 -9.34
CA LYS A 35 9.81 -2.51 -9.44
C LYS A 35 9.10 -1.15 -9.52
N GLU A 36 8.03 -1.06 -10.31
CA GLU A 36 7.23 0.18 -10.36
C GLU A 36 6.44 0.40 -9.06
N CYS A 37 5.89 -0.65 -8.44
CA CYS A 37 5.26 -0.62 -7.10
C CYS A 37 6.23 -0.02 -6.07
N LEU A 38 7.46 -0.56 -5.97
CA LEU A 38 8.51 -0.04 -5.06
C LEU A 38 8.86 1.42 -5.33
N LYS A 39 8.92 1.82 -6.60
CA LYS A 39 9.24 3.19 -7.00
C LYS A 39 8.13 4.17 -6.62
N ILE A 40 6.87 3.78 -6.81
CA ILE A 40 5.69 4.54 -6.36
C ILE A 40 5.70 4.63 -4.84
N SER A 41 5.82 3.50 -4.15
CA SER A 41 5.85 3.43 -2.69
C SER A 41 6.98 4.28 -2.09
N LYS A 42 8.17 4.32 -2.69
CA LYS A 42 9.26 5.22 -2.28
C LYS A 42 8.91 6.71 -2.45
N ARG A 43 8.21 7.07 -3.52
CA ARG A 43 7.73 8.46 -3.71
C ARG A 43 6.70 8.82 -2.65
N THR A 44 5.71 7.95 -2.44
CA THR A 44 4.67 8.11 -1.42
C THR A 44 5.28 8.20 -0.03
N LEU A 45 6.24 7.33 0.32
CA LEU A 45 6.96 7.36 1.59
C LEU A 45 7.67 8.70 1.82
N LYS A 46 8.29 9.28 0.78
CA LYS A 46 8.91 10.60 0.89
C LYS A 46 7.90 11.70 1.18
N VAL A 47 6.69 11.62 0.62
CA VAL A 47 5.59 12.56 0.92
C VAL A 47 5.07 12.35 2.34
N MET A 48 4.90 11.09 2.76
CA MET A 48 4.49 10.74 4.12
C MET A 48 5.51 11.23 5.14
N LEU A 49 6.81 11.04 4.93
CA LEU A 49 7.88 11.54 5.81
C LEU A 49 7.86 13.06 5.98
N LYS A 50 7.65 13.81 4.89
CA LYS A 50 7.51 15.27 4.96
C LYS A 50 6.28 15.66 5.77
N SER A 51 5.15 14.99 5.54
CA SER A 51 3.91 15.23 6.27
C SER A 51 4.05 14.85 7.75
N PHE A 52 4.78 13.77 8.05
CA PHE A 52 5.04 13.30 9.39
C PHE A 52 5.85 14.31 10.20
N ASN A 53 6.92 14.87 9.61
CA ASN A 53 7.69 15.95 10.23
C ASN A 53 6.82 17.20 10.45
N ALA A 54 6.06 17.64 9.44
CA ALA A 54 5.16 18.78 9.59
C ALA A 54 4.08 18.56 10.67
N CYS A 55 3.58 17.33 10.81
CA CYS A 55 2.63 16.96 11.84
C CYS A 55 3.28 16.92 13.24
N ASN A 56 4.51 16.43 13.36
CA ASN A 56 5.28 16.52 14.60
C ASN A 56 5.50 17.97 15.04
N ASP A 57 5.84 18.86 14.11
CA ASP A 57 5.97 20.29 14.35
C ASP A 57 4.63 20.90 14.82
N LYS A 58 3.54 20.61 14.10
CA LYS A 58 2.19 21.10 14.40
C LYS A 58 1.71 20.67 15.78
N LEU A 59 2.02 19.44 16.18
CA LEU A 59 1.67 18.86 17.48
C LEU A 59 2.69 19.19 18.58
N LYS A 60 3.78 19.90 18.25
CA LYS A 60 4.83 20.32 19.19
C LYS A 60 5.50 19.14 19.92
N LEU A 61 5.66 18.01 19.24
CA LEU A 61 6.21 16.78 19.84
C LEU A 61 7.74 16.68 19.80
N HIS A 62 8.46 17.66 19.24
CA HIS A 62 9.93 17.63 19.18
C HIS A 62 10.63 17.77 20.54
N HIS A 63 9.93 18.26 21.55
CA HIS A 63 10.51 18.57 22.86
C HIS A 63 9.92 17.73 24.00
N VAL A 64 9.02 16.79 23.70
CA VAL A 64 8.43 15.91 24.72
C VAL A 64 9.37 14.76 25.03
N SER A 65 9.11 14.07 26.15
CA SER A 65 9.86 12.85 26.48
C SER A 65 9.61 11.74 25.45
N GLY A 66 10.55 10.80 25.31
CA GLY A 66 10.37 9.65 24.41
C GLY A 66 9.13 8.82 24.75
N GLU A 67 8.80 8.66 26.04
CA GLU A 67 7.58 7.96 26.47
C GLU A 67 6.31 8.70 26.05
N GLU A 68 6.29 10.02 26.21
CA GLU A 68 5.16 10.86 25.79
C GLU A 68 5.01 10.87 24.26
N TYR A 69 6.12 10.93 23.53
CA TYR A 69 6.14 10.81 22.08
C TYR A 69 5.51 9.49 21.63
N GLN A 70 5.90 8.36 22.23
CA GLN A 70 5.35 7.04 21.91
C GLN A 70 3.84 6.95 22.17
N LYS A 71 3.34 7.62 23.21
CA LYS A 71 1.89 7.70 23.47
C LYS A 71 1.16 8.55 22.44
N LYS A 72 1.80 9.57 21.87
CA LYS A 72 1.18 10.52 20.93
C LYS A 72 1.49 10.26 19.46
N VAL A 73 2.34 9.29 19.13
CA VAL A 73 2.74 9.01 17.74
C VAL A 73 1.53 8.64 16.86
N GLY A 74 0.50 8.01 17.41
CA GLY A 74 -0.76 7.77 16.70
C GLY A 74 -1.45 9.05 16.26
N CYS A 75 -1.32 10.15 17.02
CA CYS A 75 -1.88 11.43 16.64
C CYS A 75 -1.09 12.12 15.52
N VAL A 76 0.21 11.83 15.41
CA VAL A 76 1.01 12.22 14.23
C VAL A 76 0.48 11.49 13.00
N VAL A 77 0.24 10.17 13.11
CA VAL A 77 -0.33 9.37 12.01
C VAL A 77 -1.72 9.88 11.61
N LYS A 78 -2.61 10.17 12.57
CA LYS A 78 -3.91 10.82 12.32
C LYS A 78 -3.74 12.12 11.52
N CYS A 79 -2.81 12.99 11.93
CA CYS A 79 -2.54 14.24 11.23
C CYS A 79 -2.03 14.03 9.80
N VAL A 80 -1.19 13.01 9.57
CA VAL A 80 -0.73 12.64 8.22
C VAL A 80 -1.91 12.17 7.37
N MET A 81 -2.78 11.30 7.90
CA MET A 81 -3.99 10.84 7.21
C MET A 81 -4.91 11.99 6.82
N GLN A 82 -5.08 13.00 7.69
CA GLN A 82 -5.81 14.22 7.38
C GLN A 82 -5.14 15.00 6.24
N THR A 83 -3.82 15.18 6.30
CA THR A 83 -3.04 15.91 5.28
C THR A 83 -3.12 15.24 3.91
N MET A 84 -3.25 13.91 3.89
CA MET A 84 -3.40 13.12 2.66
C MET A 84 -4.85 12.99 2.20
N ASN A 85 -5.80 13.67 2.84
CA ASN A 85 -7.25 13.58 2.56
C ASN A 85 -7.80 12.14 2.65
N LEU A 86 -7.23 11.34 3.56
CA LEU A 86 -7.65 9.96 3.78
C LEU A 86 -8.84 9.87 4.76
N LEU A 87 -9.03 10.90 5.58
CA LEU A 87 -10.12 10.99 6.55
C LEU A 87 -11.27 11.87 6.04
N ASP A 88 -12.51 11.49 6.36
CA ASP A 88 -13.70 12.31 6.18
C ASP A 88 -13.86 13.36 7.31
N ASP A 89 -14.98 14.08 7.29
CA ASP A 89 -15.35 15.09 8.29
C ASP A 89 -15.60 14.50 9.69
N LYS A 90 -15.80 13.18 9.78
CA LYS A 90 -15.96 12.42 11.03
C LYS A 90 -14.66 11.76 11.48
N GLU A 91 -13.56 12.09 10.83
CA GLU A 91 -12.23 11.54 11.08
C GLU A 91 -12.15 10.02 10.84
N MET A 92 -12.96 9.51 9.91
CA MET A 92 -13.05 8.11 9.50
C MET A 92 -12.46 7.91 8.10
N ILE A 93 -11.99 6.69 7.81
CA ILE A 93 -11.64 6.27 6.46
C ILE A 93 -12.86 5.57 5.86
N THR A 94 -13.29 6.02 4.69
CA THR A 94 -14.35 5.38 3.91
C THR A 94 -13.77 4.83 2.62
N SER A 95 -14.54 3.99 1.92
CA SER A 95 -14.16 3.54 0.58
C SER A 95 -13.88 4.71 -0.36
N ASP A 96 -14.65 5.80 -0.23
CA ASP A 96 -14.55 6.98 -1.08
C ASP A 96 -13.32 7.82 -0.75
N THR A 97 -13.04 8.09 0.54
CA THR A 97 -11.83 8.83 0.93
C THR A 97 -10.57 8.06 0.60
N LEU A 98 -10.58 6.74 0.78
CA LEU A 98 -9.47 5.88 0.37
C LEU A 98 -9.25 5.94 -1.14
N LYS A 99 -10.32 5.77 -1.93
CA LYS A 99 -10.22 5.81 -3.39
C LYS A 99 -9.69 7.15 -3.88
N ALA A 100 -10.24 8.25 -3.39
CA ALA A 100 -9.80 9.60 -3.76
C ALA A 100 -8.32 9.83 -3.40
N SER A 101 -7.88 9.39 -2.21
CA SER A 101 -6.48 9.50 -1.80
C SER A 101 -5.55 8.66 -2.68
N VAL A 102 -5.95 7.43 -3.03
CA VAL A 102 -5.18 6.55 -3.92
C VAL A 102 -5.07 7.19 -5.31
N GLU A 103 -6.18 7.65 -5.90
CA GLU A 103 -6.20 8.32 -7.22
C GLU A 103 -5.34 9.58 -7.27
N ALA A 104 -5.25 10.33 -6.16
CA ALA A 104 -4.45 11.54 -6.09
C ALA A 104 -2.93 11.29 -6.01
N ASN A 105 -2.51 10.14 -5.49
CA ASN A 105 -1.11 9.87 -5.14
C ASN A 105 -0.46 8.73 -5.92
N ILE A 106 -1.27 7.90 -6.57
CA ILE A 106 -0.84 6.67 -7.24
C ILE A 106 -1.26 6.73 -8.71
N PRO A 107 -0.41 6.32 -9.66
CA PRO A 107 -0.78 6.25 -11.08
C PRO A 107 -2.01 5.38 -11.30
N ALA A 108 -2.86 5.77 -12.25
CA ALA A 108 -4.19 5.19 -12.47
C ALA A 108 -4.18 3.66 -12.63
N GLU A 109 -3.14 3.12 -13.25
CA GLU A 109 -2.95 1.68 -13.47
C GLU A 109 -2.74 0.88 -12.16
N PHE A 110 -2.32 1.54 -11.07
CA PHE A 110 -2.14 0.94 -9.75
C PHE A 110 -3.25 1.31 -8.75
N VAL A 111 -4.22 2.15 -9.15
CA VAL A 111 -5.32 2.57 -8.27
C VAL A 111 -6.19 1.38 -7.83
N PRO A 112 -6.71 0.52 -8.74
CA PRO A 112 -7.53 -0.62 -8.33
C PRO A 112 -6.81 -1.58 -7.36
N PRO A 113 -5.59 -2.07 -7.63
CA PRO A 113 -4.92 -2.98 -6.70
C PRO A 113 -4.56 -2.30 -5.37
N ALA A 114 -4.15 -1.02 -5.39
CA ALA A 114 -3.85 -0.29 -4.15
C ALA A 114 -5.10 -0.10 -3.29
N HIS A 115 -6.25 0.23 -3.89
CA HIS A 115 -7.52 0.36 -3.18
C HIS A 115 -7.94 -0.98 -2.56
N GLU A 116 -7.89 -2.07 -3.32
CA GLU A 116 -8.24 -3.41 -2.84
C GLU A 116 -7.39 -3.84 -1.64
N ILE A 117 -6.06 -3.65 -1.75
CA ILE A 117 -5.12 -4.03 -0.69
C ILE A 117 -5.37 -3.20 0.59
N LEU A 118 -5.56 -1.89 0.46
CA LEU A 118 -5.75 -1.00 1.61
C LEU A 118 -7.16 -1.13 2.25
N MET A 119 -8.17 -1.52 1.48
CA MET A 119 -9.52 -1.78 2.00
C MET A 119 -9.56 -2.92 3.03
N LYS A 120 -8.63 -3.88 2.98
CA LYS A 120 -8.51 -4.93 4.00
C LYS A 120 -8.32 -4.31 5.39
N CYS A 121 -7.42 -3.34 5.51
CA CYS A 121 -7.20 -2.61 6.75
C CYS A 121 -8.43 -1.82 7.21
N VAL A 122 -9.12 -1.17 6.28
CA VAL A 122 -10.35 -0.41 6.60
C VAL A 122 -11.45 -1.31 7.16
N ASN A 123 -11.54 -2.55 6.66
CA ASN A 123 -12.55 -3.50 7.11
C ASN A 123 -12.19 -4.14 8.47
N GLU A 124 -10.90 -4.32 8.75
CA GLU A 124 -10.41 -4.97 9.97
C GLU A 124 -10.24 -4.00 11.15
N GLN A 125 -9.85 -2.76 10.89
CA GLN A 125 -9.52 -1.77 11.90
C GLN A 125 -10.65 -0.75 12.08
N LYS A 126 -11.03 -0.50 13.34
CA LYS A 126 -12.01 0.54 13.68
C LYS A 126 -11.29 1.76 14.23
N LEU A 127 -11.48 2.89 13.57
CA LEU A 127 -11.00 4.17 14.05
C LEU A 127 -11.84 4.64 15.24
N ASP A 128 -11.16 5.19 16.23
CA ASP A 128 -11.76 5.86 17.39
C ASP A 128 -11.29 7.31 17.42
N PRO A 129 -12.11 8.25 16.89
CA PRO A 129 -11.79 9.68 16.90
C PRO A 129 -11.64 10.26 18.31
N LYS A 130 -12.20 9.60 19.33
CA LYS A 130 -12.23 10.10 20.72
C LYS A 130 -11.03 9.68 21.55
N ASP A 131 -10.19 8.78 21.05
CA ASP A 131 -8.97 8.36 21.75
C ASP A 131 -7.96 9.51 21.80
N GLU A 132 -7.63 9.97 23.01
CA GLU A 132 -6.67 11.04 23.26
C GLU A 132 -5.26 10.75 22.71
N ASN A 133 -4.92 9.46 22.54
CA ASN A 133 -3.62 9.01 22.03
C ASN A 133 -3.69 8.56 20.57
N CYS A 134 -4.88 8.58 19.97
CA CYS A 134 -5.12 8.24 18.57
C CYS A 134 -4.55 6.86 18.18
N LYS A 135 -4.59 5.88 19.09
CA LYS A 135 -3.96 4.56 18.91
C LYS A 135 -4.54 3.82 17.70
N SER A 136 -5.85 3.89 17.51
CA SER A 136 -6.53 3.27 16.37
C SER A 136 -6.00 3.78 15.01
N TYR A 137 -5.52 5.03 14.94
CA TYR A 137 -4.90 5.59 13.73
C TYR A 137 -3.48 5.04 13.51
N LEU A 138 -2.72 4.80 14.59
CA LEU A 138 -1.43 4.13 14.50
C LEU A 138 -1.59 2.69 14.00
N ASP A 139 -2.55 1.96 14.55
CA ASP A 139 -2.85 0.58 14.16
C ASP A 139 -3.28 0.52 12.68
N MET A 140 -4.14 1.46 12.24
CA MET A 140 -4.53 1.62 10.84
C MET A 140 -3.32 1.92 9.93
N GLY A 141 -2.48 2.89 10.31
CA GLY A 141 -1.28 3.25 9.54
C GLY A 141 -0.30 2.10 9.41
N THR A 142 -0.13 1.33 10.49
CA THR A 142 0.73 0.13 10.53
C THR A 142 0.17 -0.97 9.63
N CYS A 143 -1.14 -1.21 9.66
CA CYS A 143 -1.79 -2.16 8.75
C CYS A 143 -1.56 -1.75 7.29
N MET A 144 -1.82 -0.49 6.94
CA MET A 144 -1.64 0.00 5.58
C MET A 144 -0.18 -0.11 5.11
N GLN A 145 0.77 0.22 5.97
CA GLN A 145 2.20 0.05 5.69
C GLN A 145 2.56 -1.42 5.45
N GLY A 146 2.05 -2.34 6.29
CA GLY A 146 2.26 -3.78 6.15
C GLY A 146 1.68 -4.31 4.84
N ALA A 147 0.46 -3.89 4.49
CA ALA A 147 -0.21 -4.28 3.25
C ALA A 147 0.56 -3.81 2.00
N VAL A 148 1.12 -2.60 2.02
CA VAL A 148 1.99 -2.09 0.95
C VAL A 148 3.32 -2.85 0.89
N ALA A 149 3.91 -3.20 2.04
CA ALA A 149 5.16 -3.96 2.09
C ALA A 149 4.96 -5.39 1.57
N GLU A 150 3.83 -6.03 1.85
CA GLU A 150 3.49 -7.34 1.30
C GLU A 150 3.30 -7.27 -0.22
N ALA A 151 2.60 -6.26 -0.71
CA ALA A 151 2.30 -6.10 -2.13
C ALA A 151 3.50 -5.67 -2.98
N CYS A 152 4.32 -4.74 -2.49
CA CYS A 152 5.46 -4.20 -3.24
C CYS A 152 6.83 -4.80 -2.84
N GLY A 153 6.91 -5.50 -1.71
CA GLY A 153 8.17 -5.86 -1.06
C GLY A 153 8.61 -4.86 0.02
N GLU A 154 9.61 -5.25 0.83
CA GLU A 154 10.09 -4.43 1.95
C GLU A 154 10.58 -3.05 1.48
N LEU A 155 9.95 -2.00 2.00
CA LEU A 155 10.48 -0.65 1.94
C LEU A 155 11.56 -0.54 3.02
N PRO A 156 12.68 0.17 2.77
CA PRO A 156 13.63 0.47 3.84
C PRO A 156 12.86 1.20 4.95
N MET A 157 12.74 0.55 6.10
CA MET A 157 12.03 1.09 7.25
C MET A 157 12.68 2.38 7.72
N MET A 158 11.86 3.29 8.25
CA MET A 158 12.31 4.47 8.99
C MET A 158 12.97 4.04 10.30
#